data_AF-A0A834XIJ7-F1
#
_entry.id   AF-A0A834XIJ7-F1
#
_cell.length_a   1.000
_cell.length_b   1.000
_cell.length_c   1.000
_cell.angle_alpha   90.00
_cell.angle_beta   90.00
_cell.angle_gamma   90.00
#
_symmetry.space_group_name_H-M   'P 1'
#
loop_
_entity.id
_entity.type
_entity.pdbx_description
1 polymer ?
#
loop_
_entity_poly.entity_id
_entity_poly.type
_entity_poly.pdbx_seq_one_letter_code
_entity_poly.pdbx_strand_id
1 'polypeptide(L)'
;MFSVPWILALLFIVVNSEDISTSSSVNLHDHSTNLSTPIIEVLCFIDFDTYKLHAGETTGEKAVTEVENYFLPFWKNVDHYFSLLNIRISLKGIIIARTREEENVFLNSQKNRLFADAFCSLDTLIDLGKYIYSSTENLPIHDITIVITQSVLCKEKKLVSEKNSTESLIQNSCHVDGNVATHLNGVCSESSSIAIIRDTNKMYTGVRSAVFAIGQLLGFPKDGENNAEECESKDGYFMSDNINFDSPYKFEWSNCSIREFQKILRSVRTSDTWLCLFDESHEEEIDFLKAPFPGEILSLDDYCKKMTEYKACNYDDVCASLTCSSGEYCGQTIKGPAIEGSWCGSNDTATMRCKYGKCVFFFDRKFDEYDAIDGMIQFLKINK
;
A
#
# COMPACT_ATOMS: atom_id res chain seq x y z
N MET A 1 -47.25 -40.15 -22.64
CA MET A 1 -47.63 -41.05 -21.53
C MET A 1 -46.35 -41.44 -20.79
N PHE A 2 -46.36 -41.25 -19.48
CA PHE A 2 -45.29 -41.39 -18.47
C PHE A 2 -44.55 -42.75 -18.57
N SER A 3 -43.27 -42.92 -18.21
CA SER A 3 -42.65 -42.65 -16.90
C SER A 3 -41.14 -42.95 -16.93
N VAL A 4 -40.40 -42.27 -16.05
CA VAL A 4 -38.98 -42.48 -15.65
C VAL A 4 -39.00 -43.19 -14.28
N PRO A 5 -38.00 -44.00 -13.88
CA PRO A 5 -36.99 -43.47 -12.94
C PRO A 5 -35.55 -44.04 -13.04
N TRP A 6 -34.65 -43.27 -12.42
CA TRP A 6 -33.19 -43.36 -12.34
C TRP A 6 -32.69 -44.45 -11.36
N ILE A 7 -31.42 -44.87 -11.52
CA ILE A 7 -30.65 -45.62 -10.51
C ILE A 7 -29.40 -44.80 -10.13
N LEU A 8 -29.33 -44.38 -8.87
CA LEU A 8 -28.15 -43.91 -8.15
C LEU A 8 -27.72 -45.03 -7.20
N ALA A 9 -26.43 -45.42 -7.25
CA ALA A 9 -25.84 -46.38 -6.33
C ALA A 9 -25.30 -45.65 -5.08
N LEU A 10 -25.85 -45.98 -3.91
CA LEU A 10 -25.34 -45.61 -2.58
C LEU A 10 -24.64 -46.84 -1.98
N LEU A 11 -23.39 -46.65 -1.55
CA LEU A 11 -22.62 -47.64 -0.79
C LEU A 11 -22.78 -47.35 0.71
N PHE A 12 -23.09 -48.41 1.44
CA PHE A 12 -23.42 -48.45 2.86
C PHE A 12 -22.22 -48.12 3.77
N ILE A 13 -22.46 -47.32 4.82
CA ILE A 13 -21.71 -47.41 6.08
C ILE A 13 -22.73 -47.59 7.22
N VAL A 14 -22.49 -48.63 8.01
CA VAL A 14 -23.29 -49.11 9.13
C VAL A 14 -23.27 -48.10 10.29
N VAL A 15 -24.45 -47.78 10.81
CA VAL A 15 -24.64 -47.00 12.05
C VAL A 15 -24.84 -47.99 13.20
N ASN A 16 -23.99 -47.92 14.23
CA ASN A 16 -24.32 -48.44 15.56
C ASN A 16 -24.72 -47.27 16.46
N SER A 17 -25.91 -47.36 17.02
CA SER A 17 -26.51 -46.48 18.03
C SER A 17 -26.27 -47.02 19.44
N GLU A 18 -26.44 -46.15 20.45
CA GLU A 18 -26.30 -46.32 21.91
C GLU A 18 -24.89 -45.89 22.39
N ASP A 19 -24.68 -44.80 23.15
CA ASP A 19 -25.48 -44.19 24.21
C ASP A 19 -25.36 -42.65 24.27
N ILE A 20 -26.47 -42.00 24.63
CA ILE A 20 -26.55 -40.60 25.07
C ILE A 20 -26.63 -40.58 26.59
N SER A 21 -25.63 -39.98 27.26
CA SER A 21 -25.83 -39.31 28.55
C SER A 21 -24.76 -38.24 28.82
N THR A 22 -25.15 -37.00 28.55
CA THR A 22 -24.95 -35.78 29.36
C THR A 22 -23.63 -35.50 30.11
N SER A 23 -23.04 -34.38 29.67
CA SER A 23 -22.54 -33.23 30.45
C SER A 23 -21.06 -33.12 30.82
N SER A 24 -20.51 -32.00 30.33
CA SER A 24 -19.50 -31.13 30.95
C SER A 24 -18.08 -31.69 31.14
N SER A 25 -17.25 -31.50 30.12
CA SER A 25 -16.05 -30.67 30.20
C SER A 25 -15.38 -30.63 28.83
N VAL A 26 -15.74 -29.66 27.99
CA VAL A 26 -14.85 -29.29 26.88
C VAL A 26 -13.60 -28.73 27.56
N ASN A 27 -12.50 -29.47 27.45
CA ASN A 27 -11.17 -29.01 27.86
C ASN A 27 -10.84 -27.76 27.02
N LEU A 28 -11.15 -26.60 27.58
CA LEU A 28 -10.72 -25.28 27.14
C LEU A 28 -9.26 -25.04 27.57
N HIS A 29 -8.35 -25.94 27.20
CA HIS A 29 -6.92 -25.78 27.42
C HIS A 29 -6.15 -26.54 26.34
N ASP A 30 -6.25 -26.11 25.08
CA ASP A 30 -5.09 -25.98 24.18
C ASP A 30 -5.51 -25.32 22.85
N HIS A 31 -5.35 -24.00 22.74
CA HIS A 31 -5.27 -23.31 21.44
C HIS A 31 -4.52 -21.98 21.61
N SER A 32 -3.28 -22.10 22.10
CA SER A 32 -2.24 -21.13 21.79
C SER A 32 -1.64 -21.46 20.43
N THR A 33 -2.46 -21.49 19.37
CA THR A 33 -1.95 -21.58 18.00
C THR A 33 -1.53 -20.17 17.59
N ASN A 34 -0.22 -19.97 17.44
CA ASN A 34 0.37 -18.79 16.81
C ASN A 34 -0.35 -18.59 15.47
N LEU A 35 -1.12 -17.50 15.33
CA LEU A 35 -1.60 -17.10 14.01
C LEU A 35 -0.35 -16.84 13.17
N SER A 36 -0.30 -17.40 11.96
CA SER A 36 0.74 -17.04 10.99
C SER A 36 0.72 -15.53 10.75
N THR A 37 1.88 -14.96 10.45
CA THR A 37 1.99 -13.55 10.04
C THR A 37 1.12 -13.35 8.81
N PRO A 38 0.15 -12.40 8.82
CA PRO A 38 -0.67 -12.12 7.65
C PRO A 38 0.19 -11.62 6.50
N ILE A 39 -0.15 -12.06 5.30
CA ILE A 39 0.55 -11.76 4.06
C ILE A 39 -0.48 -11.12 3.13
N ILE A 40 -0.14 -9.97 2.57
CA ILE A 40 -0.97 -9.32 1.56
C ILE A 40 -0.32 -9.52 0.21
N GLU A 41 -0.96 -10.31 -0.62
CA GLU A 41 -0.53 -10.57 -1.98
C GLU A 41 -1.02 -9.45 -2.92
N VAL A 42 -0.09 -8.70 -3.50
CA VAL A 42 -0.37 -7.50 -4.30
C VAL A 42 -0.07 -7.77 -5.76
N LEU A 43 -1.04 -7.47 -6.62
CA LEU A 43 -0.83 -7.31 -8.05
C LEU A 43 -0.74 -5.81 -8.40
N CYS A 44 0.42 -5.38 -8.89
CA CYS A 44 0.66 -3.98 -9.21
C CYS A 44 0.42 -3.71 -10.70
N PHE A 45 -0.33 -2.65 -11.01
CA PHE A 45 -0.50 -2.14 -12.37
C PHE A 45 0.16 -0.77 -12.49
N ILE A 46 0.93 -0.57 -13.55
CA ILE A 46 1.54 0.72 -13.90
C ILE A 46 0.83 1.27 -15.13
N ASP A 47 0.22 2.45 -15.01
CA ASP A 47 -0.46 3.10 -16.14
C ASP A 47 0.52 3.64 -17.18
N PHE A 48 0.02 4.03 -18.35
CA PHE A 48 0.88 4.44 -19.46
C PHE A 48 1.67 5.70 -19.14
N ASP A 49 1.05 6.65 -18.44
CA ASP A 49 1.73 7.88 -18.07
C ASP A 49 2.90 7.60 -17.14
N THR A 50 2.70 6.74 -16.14
CA THR A 50 3.75 6.34 -15.19
C THR A 50 4.83 5.54 -15.91
N TYR A 51 4.47 4.58 -16.75
CA TYR A 51 5.42 3.87 -17.60
C TYR A 51 6.30 4.84 -18.39
N LYS A 52 5.69 5.81 -19.09
CA LYS A 52 6.41 6.81 -19.89
C LYS A 52 7.33 7.68 -19.05
N LEU A 53 6.88 8.10 -17.85
CA LEU A 53 7.72 8.84 -16.92
C LEU A 53 8.97 8.03 -16.59
N HIS A 54 8.79 6.78 -16.16
CA HIS A 54 9.85 5.91 -15.66
C HIS A 54 10.81 5.43 -16.76
N ALA A 55 10.29 4.97 -17.89
CA ALA A 55 11.08 4.56 -19.05
C ALA A 55 11.86 5.74 -19.69
N GLY A 56 11.31 6.95 -19.66
CA GLY A 56 11.91 8.10 -20.34
C GLY A 56 12.04 7.87 -21.85
N GLU A 57 13.27 7.96 -22.37
CA GLU A 57 13.58 7.71 -23.79
C GLU A 57 13.93 6.24 -24.08
N THR A 58 14.02 5.40 -23.04
CA THR A 58 14.35 3.98 -23.22
C THR A 58 13.16 3.21 -23.81
N THR A 59 13.45 2.11 -24.51
CA THR A 59 12.44 1.29 -25.19
C THR A 59 12.70 -0.20 -24.97
N GLY A 60 11.67 -1.02 -25.22
CA GLY A 60 11.76 -2.47 -25.12
C GLY A 60 12.04 -2.96 -23.70
N GLU A 61 12.86 -4.00 -23.57
CA GLU A 61 13.19 -4.63 -22.29
C GLU A 61 13.90 -3.69 -21.32
N LYS A 62 14.76 -2.79 -21.82
CA LYS A 62 15.43 -1.79 -20.98
C LYS A 62 14.44 -0.84 -20.30
N ALA A 63 13.37 -0.45 -20.99
CA ALA A 63 12.32 0.38 -20.41
C ALA A 63 11.60 -0.32 -19.25
N VAL A 64 11.41 -1.64 -19.37
CA VAL A 64 10.84 -2.46 -18.29
C VAL A 64 11.78 -2.46 -17.09
N THR A 65 13.08 -2.68 -17.31
CA THR A 65 14.08 -2.65 -16.24
C THR A 65 14.15 -1.29 -15.52
N GLU A 66 14.03 -0.17 -16.23
CA GLU A 66 13.96 1.16 -15.59
C GLU A 66 12.72 1.34 -14.70
N VAL A 67 11.59 0.76 -15.11
CA VAL A 67 10.35 0.75 -14.31
C VAL A 67 10.51 -0.14 -13.09
N GLU A 68 11.05 -1.35 -13.24
CA GLU A 68 11.32 -2.28 -12.13
C GLU A 68 12.32 -1.71 -11.12
N ASN A 69 13.41 -1.11 -11.59
CA ASN A 69 14.44 -0.49 -10.74
C ASN A 69 13.87 0.60 -9.83
N TYR A 70 12.73 1.19 -10.20
CA TYR A 70 12.02 2.14 -9.35
C TYR A 70 10.98 1.44 -8.46
N PHE A 71 10.15 0.55 -9.02
CA PHE A 71 9.02 0.00 -8.27
C PHE A 71 9.38 -1.13 -7.30
N LEU A 72 10.51 -1.84 -7.47
CA LEU A 72 10.95 -2.81 -6.45
C LEU A 72 11.37 -2.12 -5.13
N PRO A 73 12.22 -1.06 -5.14
CA PRO A 73 12.47 -0.24 -3.95
C PRO A 73 11.20 0.40 -3.36
N PHE A 74 10.26 0.81 -4.22
CA PHE A 74 8.96 1.34 -3.78
C PHE A 74 8.23 0.33 -2.90
N TRP A 75 8.04 -0.90 -3.38
CA TRP A 75 7.35 -1.95 -2.64
C TRP A 75 8.10 -2.41 -1.40
N LYS A 76 9.45 -2.42 -1.44
CA LYS A 76 10.27 -2.61 -0.24
C LYS A 76 9.96 -1.58 0.84
N ASN A 77 9.79 -0.32 0.48
CA ASN A 77 9.43 0.71 1.44
C ASN A 77 7.99 0.56 1.96
N VAL A 78 7.05 0.11 1.13
CA VAL A 78 5.68 -0.18 1.57
C VAL A 78 5.67 -1.31 2.60
N ASP A 79 6.31 -2.45 2.29
CA ASP A 79 6.50 -3.58 3.21
C ASP A 79 7.15 -3.14 4.53
N HIS A 80 8.18 -2.30 4.44
CA HIS A 80 8.88 -1.75 5.60
C HIS A 80 7.94 -1.06 6.60
N TYR A 81 6.93 -0.33 6.14
CA TYR A 81 5.96 0.32 7.03
C TYR A 81 4.89 -0.65 7.57
N PHE A 82 4.52 -1.68 6.81
CA PHE A 82 3.61 -2.73 7.26
C PHE A 82 4.25 -3.70 8.26
N SER A 83 5.58 -3.85 8.23
CA SER A 83 6.31 -4.64 9.21
C SER A 83 6.14 -4.15 10.66
N LEU A 84 5.80 -2.87 10.86
CA LEU A 84 5.46 -2.31 12.17
C LEU A 84 4.18 -2.93 12.78
N LEU A 85 3.31 -3.49 11.94
CA LEU A 85 2.12 -4.26 12.36
C LEU A 85 2.34 -5.77 12.26
N ASN A 86 3.56 -6.23 11.95
CA ASN A 86 3.83 -7.63 11.61
C ASN A 86 2.91 -8.13 10.48
N ILE A 87 2.80 -7.34 9.41
CA ILE A 87 2.15 -7.72 8.15
C ILE A 87 3.23 -7.75 7.08
N ARG A 88 3.25 -8.81 6.25
CA ARG A 88 4.16 -8.92 5.11
C ARG A 88 3.44 -8.54 3.82
N ILE A 89 4.09 -7.78 2.96
CA ILE A 89 3.64 -7.55 1.59
C ILE A 89 4.33 -8.56 0.69
N SER A 90 3.58 -9.24 -0.20
CA SER A 90 4.13 -10.10 -1.24
C SER A 90 3.72 -9.56 -2.60
N LEU A 91 4.67 -9.34 -3.51
CA LEU A 91 4.39 -8.79 -4.84
C LEU A 91 4.29 -9.92 -5.86
N LYS A 92 3.07 -10.17 -6.37
CA LYS A 92 2.77 -11.25 -7.32
C LYS A 92 3.10 -10.93 -8.76
N GLY A 93 3.18 -9.64 -9.08
CA GLY A 93 3.49 -9.20 -10.44
C GLY A 93 3.39 -7.69 -10.59
N ILE A 94 4.05 -7.20 -11.65
CA ILE A 94 3.88 -5.82 -12.14
C ILE A 94 3.40 -5.90 -13.59
N ILE A 95 2.17 -5.46 -13.84
CA ILE A 95 1.59 -5.35 -15.17
C ILE A 95 1.77 -3.91 -15.65
N ILE A 96 2.47 -3.72 -16.75
CA ILE A 96 2.86 -2.40 -17.26
C ILE A 96 2.08 -2.09 -18.53
N ALA A 97 1.28 -1.02 -18.52
CA ALA A 97 0.68 -0.48 -19.73
C ALA A 97 1.73 0.33 -20.52
N ARG A 98 2.20 -0.22 -21.64
CA ARG A 98 3.17 0.41 -22.54
C ARG A 98 2.50 1.28 -23.60
N THR A 99 1.20 1.14 -23.80
CA THR A 99 0.40 2.02 -24.66
C THR A 99 -0.88 2.50 -23.97
N ARG A 100 -1.53 3.52 -24.57
CA ARG A 100 -2.82 4.03 -24.11
C ARG A 100 -3.94 2.99 -24.27
N GLU A 101 -3.85 2.15 -25.28
CA GLU A 101 -4.79 1.07 -25.54
C GLU A 101 -4.70 0.01 -24.44
N GLU A 102 -3.49 -0.36 -24.03
CA GLU A 102 -3.26 -1.29 -22.92
C GLU A 102 -3.77 -0.72 -21.59
N GLU A 103 -3.51 0.57 -21.32
CA GLU A 103 -4.07 1.26 -20.14
C GLU A 103 -5.61 1.26 -20.15
N ASN A 104 -6.21 1.45 -21.33
CA ASN A 104 -7.65 1.50 -21.48
C ASN A 104 -8.33 0.16 -21.16
N VAL A 105 -7.61 -0.96 -21.23
CA VAL A 105 -8.16 -2.29 -20.91
C VAL A 105 -8.63 -2.36 -19.45
N PHE A 106 -7.86 -1.81 -18.50
CA PHE A 106 -8.15 -1.94 -17.07
C PHE A 106 -8.62 -0.63 -16.41
N LEU A 107 -8.27 0.55 -16.94
CA LEU A 107 -8.76 1.84 -16.41
C LEU A 107 -9.96 2.41 -17.17
N ASN A 108 -10.30 1.85 -18.33
CA ASN A 108 -11.27 2.45 -19.26
C ASN A 108 -10.96 3.93 -19.48
N SER A 109 -9.66 4.23 -19.71
CA SER A 109 -9.11 5.57 -19.64
C SER A 109 -9.68 6.52 -20.70
N GLN A 110 -10.15 6.02 -21.83
CA GLN A 110 -10.88 6.82 -22.83
C GLN A 110 -12.15 7.46 -22.26
N LYS A 111 -12.83 6.79 -21.33
CA LYS A 111 -14.06 7.27 -20.68
C LYS A 111 -13.77 7.99 -19.37
N ASN A 112 -12.76 7.55 -18.64
CA ASN A 112 -12.54 7.94 -17.25
C ASN A 112 -11.53 9.07 -17.07
N ARG A 113 -10.71 9.37 -18.10
CA ARG A 113 -9.88 10.58 -18.12
C ARG A 113 -10.75 11.83 -18.24
N LEU A 114 -10.45 12.81 -17.39
CA LEU A 114 -11.08 14.13 -17.41
C LEU A 114 -10.27 15.10 -18.27
N PHE A 115 -8.95 15.03 -18.15
CA PHE A 115 -7.95 15.77 -18.94
C PHE A 115 -6.79 14.84 -19.29
N ALA A 116 -5.76 15.37 -19.95
CA ALA A 116 -4.59 14.60 -20.35
C ALA A 116 -3.93 13.85 -19.18
N ASP A 117 -3.92 14.45 -18.00
CA ASP A 117 -3.21 14.03 -16.79
C ASP A 117 -4.12 13.86 -15.56
N ALA A 118 -5.43 13.64 -15.76
CA ALA A 118 -6.37 13.49 -14.64
C ALA A 118 -7.45 12.43 -14.90
N PHE A 119 -7.78 11.67 -13.86
CA PHE A 119 -8.82 10.65 -13.84
C PHE A 119 -9.98 11.00 -12.89
N CYS A 120 -11.18 10.56 -13.24
CA CYS A 120 -12.30 10.47 -12.30
C CYS A 120 -12.08 9.26 -11.38
N SER A 121 -11.74 9.50 -10.11
CA SER A 121 -11.42 8.47 -9.11
C SER A 121 -12.51 7.40 -9.00
N LEU A 122 -13.76 7.83 -8.82
CA LEU A 122 -14.89 6.92 -8.58
C LEU A 122 -15.17 6.02 -9.79
N ASP A 123 -15.26 6.59 -10.99
CA ASP A 123 -15.55 5.81 -12.19
C ASP A 123 -14.39 4.87 -12.54
N THR A 124 -13.15 5.32 -12.32
CA THR A 124 -11.95 4.51 -12.61
C THR A 124 -11.88 3.32 -11.65
N LEU A 125 -12.17 3.51 -10.35
CA LEU A 125 -12.27 2.39 -9.40
C LEU A 125 -13.34 1.39 -9.83
N ILE A 126 -14.55 1.86 -10.16
CA ILE A 126 -15.65 0.98 -10.56
C ILE A 126 -15.27 0.16 -11.80
N ASP A 127 -14.66 0.78 -12.81
CA ASP A 127 -14.31 0.07 -14.04
C ASP A 127 -13.09 -0.86 -13.84
N LEU A 128 -12.12 -0.50 -12.97
CA LEU A 128 -11.03 -1.38 -12.55
C LEU A 128 -11.56 -2.63 -11.83
N GLY A 129 -12.50 -2.46 -10.90
CA GLY A 129 -13.07 -3.58 -10.14
C GLY A 129 -13.79 -4.58 -11.05
N LYS A 130 -14.50 -4.08 -12.08
CA LYS A 130 -15.10 -4.94 -13.11
C LYS A 130 -14.04 -5.69 -13.91
N TYR A 131 -12.95 -5.02 -14.29
CA TYR A 131 -11.88 -5.66 -15.03
C TYR A 131 -11.26 -6.81 -14.23
N ILE A 132 -10.90 -6.57 -12.97
CA ILE A 132 -10.32 -7.60 -12.08
C ILE A 132 -11.29 -8.76 -11.89
N TYR A 133 -12.55 -8.49 -11.56
CA TYR A 133 -13.59 -9.52 -11.42
C TYR A 133 -13.73 -10.38 -12.68
N SER A 134 -13.70 -9.77 -13.86
CA SER A 134 -13.84 -10.49 -15.13
C SER A 134 -12.58 -11.20 -15.63
N SER A 135 -11.41 -10.88 -15.07
CA SER A 135 -10.10 -11.33 -15.55
C SER A 135 -9.38 -12.27 -14.58
N THR A 136 -10.06 -12.73 -13.54
CA THR A 136 -9.49 -13.58 -12.48
C THR A 136 -8.75 -14.81 -13.02
N GLU A 137 -9.24 -15.45 -14.09
CA GLU A 137 -8.58 -16.61 -14.69
C GLU A 137 -7.27 -16.28 -15.43
N ASN A 138 -7.04 -15.01 -15.80
CA ASN A 138 -5.88 -14.57 -16.58
C ASN A 138 -4.84 -13.78 -15.76
N LEU A 139 -5.10 -13.58 -14.47
CA LEU A 139 -4.24 -12.83 -13.57
C LEU A 139 -3.66 -13.79 -12.52
N PRO A 140 -2.44 -13.52 -12.01
CA PRO A 140 -1.92 -14.24 -10.84
C PRO A 140 -2.90 -14.14 -9.67
N ILE A 141 -2.98 -15.18 -8.83
CA ILE A 141 -3.73 -15.13 -7.58
C ILE A 141 -3.11 -14.03 -6.70
N HIS A 142 -3.98 -13.16 -6.16
CA HIS A 142 -3.60 -12.03 -5.33
C HIS A 142 -4.78 -11.59 -4.45
N ASP A 143 -4.49 -10.93 -3.33
CA ASP A 143 -5.50 -10.41 -2.41
C ASP A 143 -6.02 -9.04 -2.85
N ILE A 144 -5.10 -8.18 -3.34
CA ILE A 144 -5.40 -6.81 -3.72
C ILE A 144 -4.71 -6.39 -5.02
N THR A 145 -5.36 -5.51 -5.79
CA THR A 145 -4.80 -4.87 -6.97
C THR A 145 -4.54 -3.38 -6.70
N ILE A 146 -3.33 -2.92 -7.01
CA ILE A 146 -2.95 -1.51 -6.87
C ILE A 146 -2.48 -0.95 -8.20
N VAL A 147 -3.19 0.05 -8.72
CA VAL A 147 -2.76 0.85 -9.86
C VAL A 147 -1.93 2.03 -9.36
N ILE A 148 -0.75 2.22 -9.92
CA ILE A 148 0.09 3.40 -9.70
C ILE A 148 0.00 4.29 -10.95
N THR A 149 -0.36 5.55 -10.72
CA THR A 149 -0.46 6.58 -11.76
C THR A 149 0.31 7.85 -11.36
N GLN A 150 0.81 8.63 -12.32
CA GLN A 150 1.23 10.01 -12.08
C GLN A 150 0.08 11.03 -12.26
N SER A 151 -1.03 10.58 -12.84
CA SER A 151 -2.20 11.40 -13.12
C SER A 151 -2.90 11.82 -11.82
N VAL A 152 -3.50 13.01 -11.82
CA VAL A 152 -4.31 13.52 -10.72
C VAL A 152 -5.58 12.68 -10.56
N LEU A 153 -5.95 12.35 -9.32
CA LEU A 153 -7.20 11.65 -9.02
C LEU A 153 -8.26 12.65 -8.55
N CYS A 154 -9.37 12.78 -9.28
CA CYS A 154 -10.44 13.73 -9.01
C CYS A 154 -11.71 13.01 -8.55
N LYS A 155 -12.35 13.49 -7.47
CA LYS A 155 -13.47 12.80 -6.80
C LYS A 155 -14.65 12.46 -7.73
N GLU A 156 -15.14 13.39 -8.56
CA GLU A 156 -16.29 13.15 -9.44
C GLU A 156 -16.28 13.97 -10.74
N LYS A 157 -16.87 13.39 -11.81
CA LYS A 157 -17.13 14.05 -13.10
C LYS A 157 -18.07 15.26 -13.02
N LYS A 158 -18.99 15.33 -12.05
CA LYS A 158 -20.09 16.31 -12.03
C LYS A 158 -19.61 17.76 -11.92
N LEU A 159 -18.51 18.01 -11.20
CA LEU A 159 -17.93 19.35 -11.06
C LEU A 159 -17.25 19.85 -12.36
N VAL A 160 -17.07 18.98 -13.35
CA VAL A 160 -16.48 19.29 -14.68
C VAL A 160 -17.57 19.62 -15.72
N SER A 161 -18.85 19.41 -15.39
CA SER A 161 -19.96 19.48 -16.37
C SER A 161 -20.65 20.85 -16.48
N GLU A 162 -20.25 21.85 -15.68
CA GLU A 162 -20.74 23.21 -15.87
C GLU A 162 -20.04 23.83 -17.09
N LYS A 163 -20.81 24.08 -18.15
CA LYS A 163 -20.37 24.60 -19.47
C LYS A 163 -19.63 25.95 -19.48
N ASN A 164 -19.28 26.50 -18.32
CA ASN A 164 -18.49 27.72 -18.13
C ASN A 164 -17.37 27.56 -17.11
N SER A 165 -17.04 26.34 -16.67
CA SER A 165 -15.91 26.11 -15.76
C SER A 165 -14.61 26.23 -16.56
N THR A 166 -13.84 27.27 -16.27
CA THR A 166 -12.47 27.41 -16.77
C THR A 166 -11.61 26.27 -16.22
N GLU A 167 -10.53 25.90 -16.91
CA GLU A 167 -9.54 24.90 -16.46
C GLU A 167 -9.14 25.08 -14.98
N SER A 168 -9.11 26.33 -14.50
CA SER A 168 -8.84 26.69 -13.09
C SER A 168 -9.90 26.23 -12.07
N LEU A 169 -11.20 26.21 -12.42
CA LEU A 169 -12.26 25.78 -11.51
C LEU A 169 -12.27 24.26 -11.35
N ILE A 170 -11.85 23.55 -12.40
CA ILE A 170 -11.76 22.09 -12.38
C ILE A 170 -10.49 21.62 -11.67
N GLN A 171 -9.37 22.33 -11.85
CA GLN A 171 -8.18 22.15 -11.01
C GLN A 171 -8.50 22.28 -9.52
N ASN A 172 -9.34 23.25 -9.12
CA ASN A 172 -9.78 23.41 -7.73
C ASN A 172 -10.62 22.22 -7.20
N SER A 173 -11.40 21.55 -8.07
CA SER A 173 -12.17 20.35 -7.70
C SER A 173 -11.32 19.09 -7.55
N CYS A 174 -10.16 19.04 -8.21
CA CYS A 174 -9.18 17.96 -8.09
C CYS A 174 -8.13 18.24 -6.99
N HIS A 175 -8.14 19.44 -6.41
CA HIS A 175 -7.10 19.91 -5.50
C HIS A 175 -7.24 19.45 -4.05
N VAL A 176 -8.36 18.78 -3.72
CA VAL A 176 -8.65 18.31 -2.37
C VAL A 176 -8.38 16.80 -2.30
N ASP A 177 -7.20 16.45 -1.78
CA ASP A 177 -6.78 15.13 -1.27
C ASP A 177 -6.55 13.98 -2.29
N GLY A 178 -6.39 14.29 -3.57
CA GLY A 178 -6.39 13.37 -4.73
C GLY A 178 -5.16 12.48 -4.98
N ASN A 179 -4.56 11.88 -3.94
CA ASN A 179 -3.45 10.92 -4.10
C ASN A 179 -3.87 9.46 -4.00
N VAL A 180 -5.06 9.18 -3.47
CA VAL A 180 -5.59 7.82 -3.29
C VAL A 180 -7.06 7.77 -3.67
N ALA A 181 -7.44 6.74 -4.42
CA ALA A 181 -8.80 6.30 -4.59
C ALA A 181 -8.86 4.83 -4.18
N THR A 182 -9.71 4.46 -3.21
CA THR A 182 -9.87 3.07 -2.77
C THR A 182 -11.20 2.86 -2.03
N HIS A 183 -11.51 1.61 -1.70
CA HIS A 183 -12.63 1.21 -0.85
C HIS A 183 -12.17 0.97 0.60
N LEU A 184 -13.03 1.29 1.56
CA LEU A 184 -12.85 0.85 2.95
C LEU A 184 -13.28 -0.61 3.07
N ASN A 185 -12.48 -1.44 3.73
CA ASN A 185 -12.76 -2.86 3.99
C ASN A 185 -12.98 -3.68 2.70
N GLY A 186 -12.13 -3.44 1.70
CA GLY A 186 -12.18 -4.09 0.39
C GLY A 186 -11.31 -5.33 0.25
N VAL A 187 -10.40 -5.62 1.19
CA VAL A 187 -9.51 -6.80 1.12
C VAL A 187 -10.33 -8.09 1.03
N CYS A 188 -9.81 -9.10 0.32
CA CYS A 188 -10.49 -10.36 0.02
C CYS A 188 -11.84 -10.23 -0.74
N SER A 189 -12.20 -9.04 -1.24
CA SER A 189 -13.38 -8.85 -2.09
C SER A 189 -13.04 -9.04 -3.56
N GLU A 190 -13.89 -9.75 -4.30
CA GLU A 190 -13.66 -10.04 -5.73
C GLU A 190 -13.60 -8.80 -6.64
N SER A 191 -14.23 -7.69 -6.25
CA SER A 191 -14.29 -6.46 -7.07
C SER A 191 -13.91 -5.18 -6.34
N SER A 192 -13.73 -5.23 -5.02
CA SER A 192 -13.44 -4.06 -4.19
C SER A 192 -12.06 -4.08 -3.54
N SER A 193 -11.27 -5.13 -3.78
CA SER A 193 -9.87 -5.25 -3.33
C SER A 193 -8.90 -4.40 -4.15
N ILE A 194 -9.31 -3.18 -4.51
CA ILE A 194 -8.64 -2.34 -5.49
C ILE A 194 -8.29 -0.96 -4.93
N ALA A 195 -7.15 -0.43 -5.37
CA ALA A 195 -6.79 0.96 -5.14
C ALA A 195 -6.10 1.56 -6.37
N ILE A 196 -6.24 2.87 -6.50
CA ILE A 196 -5.49 3.69 -7.44
C ILE A 196 -4.74 4.71 -6.60
N ILE A 197 -3.43 4.74 -6.74
CA ILE A 197 -2.56 5.65 -6.01
C ILE A 197 -1.77 6.52 -6.95
N ARG A 198 -1.46 7.73 -6.49
CA ARG A 198 -0.64 8.67 -7.21
C ARG A 198 0.80 8.63 -6.71
N ASP A 199 1.74 8.47 -7.63
CA ASP A 199 3.18 8.65 -7.42
C ASP A 199 3.71 9.72 -8.39
N THR A 200 4.43 10.71 -7.88
CA THR A 200 4.80 11.90 -8.65
C THR A 200 6.32 12.04 -8.80
N ASN A 201 6.75 12.45 -10.00
CA ASN A 201 8.11 12.92 -10.32
C ASN A 201 9.26 11.94 -10.01
N LYS A 202 8.98 10.62 -9.93
CA LYS A 202 9.95 9.59 -9.50
C LYS A 202 10.56 9.90 -8.13
N MET A 203 9.73 10.33 -7.18
CA MET A 203 10.16 10.77 -5.84
C MET A 203 9.70 9.84 -4.71
N TYR A 204 9.09 8.70 -5.03
CA TYR A 204 8.52 7.74 -4.10
C TYR A 204 7.40 8.34 -3.22
N THR A 205 6.76 9.42 -3.69
CA THR A 205 5.65 10.08 -2.97
C THR A 205 4.45 9.16 -2.82
N GLY A 206 4.28 8.21 -3.75
CA GLY A 206 3.22 7.20 -3.73
C GLY A 206 3.41 6.13 -2.66
N VAL A 207 4.56 5.99 -2.00
CA VAL A 207 4.77 4.96 -0.96
C VAL A 207 3.79 5.17 0.18
N ARG A 208 3.66 6.41 0.68
CA ARG A 208 2.68 6.73 1.73
C ARG A 208 1.25 6.53 1.24
N SER A 209 0.97 6.90 -0.02
CA SER A 209 -0.33 6.67 -0.66
C SER A 209 -0.69 5.17 -0.69
N ALA A 210 0.27 4.29 -0.99
CA ALA A 210 0.09 2.84 -0.95
C ALA A 210 -0.21 2.34 0.47
N VAL A 211 0.55 2.81 1.48
CA VAL A 211 0.32 2.44 2.88
C VAL A 211 -1.08 2.85 3.33
N PHE A 212 -1.49 4.07 3.03
CA PHE A 212 -2.83 4.56 3.34
C PHE A 212 -3.91 3.74 2.63
N ALA A 213 -3.73 3.45 1.34
CA ALA A 213 -4.70 2.70 0.54
C ALA A 213 -4.88 1.27 1.05
N ILE A 214 -3.78 0.58 1.33
CA ILE A 214 -3.81 -0.79 1.87
C ILE A 214 -4.44 -0.79 3.28
N GLY A 215 -4.14 0.21 4.12
CA GLY A 215 -4.80 0.39 5.41
C GLY A 215 -6.32 0.52 5.28
N GLN A 216 -6.81 1.34 4.34
CA GLN A 216 -8.25 1.45 4.05
C GLN A 216 -8.83 0.11 3.56
N LEU A 217 -8.14 -0.61 2.66
CA LEU A 217 -8.60 -1.92 2.18
C LEU A 217 -8.70 -2.95 3.30
N LEU A 218 -7.78 -2.93 4.27
CA LEU A 218 -7.85 -3.75 5.49
C LEU A 218 -8.99 -3.34 6.43
N GLY A 219 -9.58 -2.17 6.22
CA GLY A 219 -10.69 -1.65 7.02
C GLY A 219 -10.26 -0.66 8.11
N PHE A 220 -9.01 -0.17 8.08
CA PHE A 220 -8.59 0.87 9.02
C PHE A 220 -9.28 2.18 8.65
N PRO A 221 -10.07 2.80 9.54
CA PRO A 221 -10.67 4.10 9.30
C PRO A 221 -9.59 5.18 9.14
N LYS A 222 -9.97 6.28 8.49
CA LYS A 222 -9.16 7.49 8.46
C LYS A 222 -9.11 8.09 9.86
N ASP A 223 -7.95 8.57 10.29
CA ASP A 223 -7.82 9.28 11.56
C ASP A 223 -8.68 10.56 11.51
N GLY A 224 -9.51 10.76 12.53
CA GLY A 224 -10.41 11.90 12.67
C GLY A 224 -11.80 11.66 12.07
N GLU A 225 -12.05 10.47 11.53
CA GLU A 225 -13.35 10.08 10.97
C GLU A 225 -13.89 8.79 11.62
N ASN A 226 -15.21 8.60 11.53
CA ASN A 226 -15.96 7.35 11.76
C ASN A 226 -15.23 6.22 12.52
N ASN A 227 -15.45 6.14 13.84
CA ASN A 227 -14.84 5.15 14.75
C ASN A 227 -13.32 5.36 15.03
N ALA A 228 -12.75 6.45 14.54
CA ALA A 228 -11.39 6.93 14.82
C ALA A 228 -11.34 8.43 15.11
N GLU A 229 -12.44 9.03 15.60
CA GLU A 229 -12.54 10.45 15.92
C GLU A 229 -11.56 10.88 17.03
N GLU A 230 -11.11 9.93 17.85
CA GLU A 230 -10.13 10.13 18.93
C GLU A 230 -8.68 10.17 18.45
N CYS A 231 -8.38 9.65 17.25
CA CYS A 231 -7.08 9.77 16.61
C CYS A 231 -7.15 10.97 15.65
N GLU A 232 -6.61 12.13 16.02
CA GLU A 232 -6.85 13.34 15.24
C GLU A 232 -6.08 13.31 13.90
N SER A 233 -6.74 13.64 12.79
CA SER A 233 -6.11 13.70 11.44
C SER A 233 -4.85 14.58 11.39
N LYS A 234 -4.78 15.64 12.21
CA LYS A 234 -3.62 16.54 12.27
C LYS A 234 -2.37 15.91 12.89
N ASP A 235 -2.52 14.78 13.58
CA ASP A 235 -1.41 14.05 14.22
C ASP A 235 -0.52 13.37 13.17
N GLY A 236 -0.97 13.19 11.93
CA GLY A 236 -0.09 12.82 10.82
C GLY A 236 0.36 11.36 10.77
N TYR A 237 -0.27 10.45 11.52
CA TYR A 237 -0.08 8.99 11.39
C TYR A 237 -0.37 8.51 9.96
N PHE A 238 -0.01 7.26 9.63
CA PHE A 238 -0.21 6.73 8.26
C PHE A 238 -1.64 6.83 7.73
N MET A 239 -2.66 6.80 8.59
CA MET A 239 -4.08 6.90 8.22
C MET A 239 -4.67 8.32 8.34
N SER A 240 -3.82 9.33 8.53
CA SER A 240 -4.22 10.73 8.52
C SER A 240 -4.41 11.24 7.09
N ASP A 241 -5.56 11.87 6.83
CA ASP A 241 -5.96 12.38 5.51
C ASP A 241 -5.00 13.43 4.94
N ASN A 242 -4.40 14.26 5.80
CA ASN A 242 -3.41 15.24 5.41
C ASN A 242 -2.02 14.82 5.88
N ILE A 243 -1.05 14.87 4.96
CA ILE A 243 0.34 14.57 5.30
C ILE A 243 0.91 15.75 6.08
N ASN A 244 1.02 15.59 7.39
CA ASN A 244 1.72 16.53 8.26
C ASN A 244 3.17 16.08 8.46
N PHE A 245 4.08 16.56 7.61
CA PHE A 245 5.51 16.20 7.70
C PHE A 245 6.22 16.76 8.94
N ASP A 246 5.65 17.75 9.62
CA ASP A 246 6.16 18.27 10.89
C ASP A 246 5.74 17.40 12.08
N SER A 247 4.81 16.45 11.89
CA SER A 247 4.39 15.56 12.95
C SER A 247 5.52 14.62 13.41
N PRO A 248 5.66 14.36 14.73
CA PRO A 248 6.52 13.29 15.22
C PRO A 248 6.01 11.88 14.87
N TYR A 249 4.70 11.73 14.59
CA TYR A 249 4.05 10.42 14.35
C TYR A 249 3.95 10.04 12.87
N LYS A 250 4.59 10.80 11.98
CA LYS A 250 4.52 10.62 10.52
C LYS A 250 4.96 9.26 9.97
N PHE A 251 5.64 8.46 10.78
CA PHE A 251 6.09 7.10 10.47
C PHE A 251 5.42 6.03 11.33
N GLU A 252 4.28 6.34 11.95
CA GLU A 252 3.61 5.45 12.90
C GLU A 252 2.15 5.18 12.49
N TRP A 253 1.63 4.05 12.96
CA TRP A 253 0.21 3.72 12.92
C TRP A 253 -0.49 4.28 14.16
N SER A 254 -1.68 4.84 14.00
CA SER A 254 -2.45 5.34 15.15
C SER A 254 -2.98 4.17 15.98
N ASN A 255 -3.31 4.44 17.25
CA ASN A 255 -3.97 3.45 18.10
C ASN A 255 -5.31 2.98 17.52
N CYS A 256 -5.98 3.82 16.73
CA CYS A 256 -7.21 3.46 16.04
C CYS A 256 -6.95 2.39 14.97
N SER A 257 -5.93 2.56 14.13
CA SER A 257 -5.52 1.55 13.13
C SER A 257 -5.08 0.24 13.81
N ILE A 258 -4.25 0.33 14.86
CA ILE A 258 -3.78 -0.85 15.61
C ILE A 258 -4.97 -1.61 16.22
N ARG A 259 -5.97 -0.90 16.77
CA ARG A 259 -7.17 -1.52 17.33
C ARG A 259 -7.99 -2.25 16.28
N GLU A 260 -8.17 -1.67 15.09
CA GLU A 260 -8.87 -2.36 14.01
C GLU A 260 -8.10 -3.59 13.53
N PHE A 261 -6.78 -3.51 13.41
CA PHE A 261 -5.96 -4.67 13.08
C PHE A 261 -6.10 -5.80 14.10
N GLN A 262 -6.12 -5.47 15.40
CA GLN A 262 -6.36 -6.47 16.44
C GLN A 262 -7.74 -7.14 16.32
N LYS A 263 -8.77 -6.43 15.84
CA LYS A 263 -10.08 -7.04 15.58
C LYS A 263 -9.99 -8.04 14.44
N ILE A 264 -9.27 -7.72 13.36
CA ILE A 264 -9.02 -8.64 12.23
C ILE A 264 -8.36 -9.93 12.73
N LEU A 265 -7.27 -9.81 13.49
CA LEU A 265 -6.56 -10.99 14.01
C LEU A 265 -7.46 -11.88 14.91
N ARG A 266 -8.39 -11.28 15.66
CA ARG A 266 -9.34 -12.03 16.50
C ARG A 266 -10.46 -12.66 15.68
N SER A 267 -10.93 -11.99 14.65
CA SER A 267 -12.09 -12.40 13.86
C SER A 267 -11.78 -13.51 12.87
N VAL A 268 -10.53 -13.64 12.39
CA VAL A 268 -10.07 -14.74 11.51
C VAL A 268 -10.34 -16.12 12.10
N ARG A 269 -10.42 -16.23 13.43
CA ARG A 269 -10.77 -17.50 14.11
C ARG A 269 -12.26 -17.87 14.01
N THR A 270 -13.09 -16.93 13.55
CA THR A 270 -14.55 -17.01 13.63
C THR A 270 -15.26 -16.61 12.34
N SER A 271 -14.54 -16.04 11.37
CA SER A 271 -15.07 -15.55 10.10
C SER A 271 -14.02 -15.69 9.01
N ASP A 272 -14.47 -16.06 7.81
CA ASP A 272 -13.61 -16.25 6.63
C ASP A 272 -13.29 -14.93 5.91
N THR A 273 -13.80 -13.79 6.40
CA THR A 273 -13.70 -12.47 5.74
C THR A 273 -12.27 -12.05 5.41
N TRP A 274 -11.29 -12.42 6.24
CA TRP A 274 -9.87 -12.06 6.07
C TRP A 274 -8.99 -13.28 5.83
N LEU A 275 -9.60 -14.44 5.53
CA LEU A 275 -8.88 -15.71 5.45
C LEU A 275 -7.87 -15.73 4.29
N CYS A 276 -8.10 -14.93 3.23
CA CYS A 276 -7.18 -14.82 2.10
C CYS A 276 -5.77 -14.39 2.54
N LEU A 277 -5.66 -13.56 3.56
CA LEU A 277 -4.37 -13.05 4.06
C LEU A 277 -3.53 -14.10 4.83
N PHE A 278 -4.08 -15.29 5.06
CA PHE A 278 -3.46 -16.35 5.86
C PHE A 278 -3.30 -17.66 5.09
N ASP A 279 -3.53 -17.66 3.77
CA ASP A 279 -3.29 -18.85 2.98
C ASP A 279 -1.77 -19.11 2.79
N GLU A 280 -1.43 -20.38 2.54
CA GLU A 280 -0.04 -20.83 2.36
C GLU A 280 0.37 -20.86 0.87
N SER A 281 -0.49 -20.44 -0.06
CA SER A 281 -0.30 -20.63 -1.50
C SER A 281 0.59 -19.55 -2.12
N HIS A 282 1.84 -19.50 -1.67
CA HIS A 282 2.83 -18.56 -2.20
C HIS A 282 3.51 -19.15 -3.45
N GLU A 283 2.79 -19.17 -4.57
CA GLU A 283 3.42 -19.30 -5.88
C GLU A 283 4.33 -18.08 -6.19
N GLU A 284 5.24 -18.26 -7.17
CA GLU A 284 6.34 -17.37 -7.59
C GLU A 284 6.15 -15.88 -7.26
N GLU A 285 6.78 -15.42 -6.18
CA GLU A 285 6.79 -14.01 -5.77
C GLU A 285 8.00 -13.26 -6.34
N ILE A 286 7.82 -11.97 -6.64
CA ILE A 286 8.93 -11.08 -6.97
C ILE A 286 9.65 -10.73 -5.66
N ASP A 287 10.90 -11.16 -5.52
CA ASP A 287 11.75 -10.84 -4.37
C ASP A 287 12.25 -9.39 -4.42
N PHE A 288 11.37 -8.45 -4.06
CA PHE A 288 11.69 -7.03 -3.93
C PHE A 288 12.46 -6.71 -2.65
N LEU A 289 12.53 -7.63 -1.68
CA LEU A 289 13.25 -7.41 -0.41
C LEU A 289 14.76 -7.28 -0.64
N LYS A 290 15.28 -7.91 -1.70
CA LYS A 290 16.65 -7.74 -2.20
C LYS A 290 16.91 -6.38 -2.86
N ALA A 291 15.90 -5.62 -3.24
CA ALA A 291 16.09 -4.28 -3.80
C ALA A 291 16.70 -3.33 -2.75
N PRO A 292 17.46 -2.31 -3.15
CA PRO A 292 17.86 -1.25 -2.21
C PRO A 292 16.65 -0.46 -1.71
N PHE A 293 16.78 0.23 -0.58
CA PHE A 293 15.79 1.23 -0.18
C PHE A 293 15.82 2.44 -1.13
N PRO A 294 14.69 3.16 -1.31
CA PRO A 294 14.62 4.30 -2.22
C PRO A 294 15.69 5.38 -2.02
N GLY A 295 16.02 5.73 -0.77
CA GLY A 295 17.06 6.71 -0.43
C GLY A 295 18.50 6.24 -0.67
N GLU A 296 18.70 4.97 -1.02
CA GLU A 296 20.00 4.48 -1.51
C GLU A 296 20.16 4.73 -3.01
N ILE A 297 19.06 4.92 -3.74
CA ILE A 297 19.04 5.22 -5.17
C ILE A 297 18.90 6.72 -5.41
N LEU A 298 17.97 7.37 -4.70
CA LEU A 298 17.67 8.79 -4.85
C LEU A 298 18.38 9.58 -3.76
N SER A 299 19.42 10.33 -4.16
CA SER A 299 20.16 11.18 -3.23
C SER A 299 19.30 12.32 -2.67
N LEU A 300 19.67 12.85 -1.50
CA LEU A 300 18.98 14.01 -0.90
C LEU A 300 18.95 15.21 -1.85
N ASP A 301 20.06 15.45 -2.56
CA ASP A 301 20.17 16.53 -3.55
C ASP A 301 19.24 16.31 -4.73
N ASP A 302 19.17 15.08 -5.27
CA ASP A 302 18.27 14.77 -6.40
C ASP A 302 16.81 14.84 -5.98
N TYR A 303 16.48 14.39 -4.76
CA TYR A 303 15.15 14.53 -4.19
C TYR A 303 14.74 16.00 -4.08
N CYS A 304 15.59 16.84 -3.46
CA CYS A 304 15.34 18.27 -3.36
C CYS A 304 15.23 18.95 -4.72
N LYS A 305 16.08 18.55 -5.69
CA LYS A 305 16.07 19.13 -7.03
C LYS A 305 14.78 18.81 -7.77
N LYS A 306 14.25 17.59 -7.61
CA LYS A 306 12.95 17.19 -8.16
C LYS A 306 11.78 17.89 -7.48
N MET A 307 11.87 18.15 -6.18
CA MET A 307 10.78 18.77 -5.41
C MET A 307 10.71 20.29 -5.62
N THR A 308 11.86 20.97 -5.64
CA THR A 308 11.93 22.44 -5.49
C THR A 308 12.94 23.13 -6.39
N GLU A 309 13.63 22.40 -7.28
CA GLU A 309 14.82 22.84 -8.03
C GLU A 309 16.08 23.14 -7.17
N TYR A 310 16.03 22.89 -5.87
CA TYR A 310 17.10 23.23 -4.92
C TYR A 310 17.92 22.01 -4.48
N LYS A 311 18.97 22.24 -3.69
CA LYS A 311 19.80 21.17 -3.11
C LYS A 311 19.46 20.91 -1.66
N ALA A 312 19.86 19.75 -1.14
CA ALA A 312 19.73 19.43 0.26
C ALA A 312 20.63 20.35 1.09
N CYS A 313 20.10 20.78 2.23
CA CYS A 313 20.81 21.50 3.27
C CYS A 313 20.63 20.76 4.60
N ASN A 314 21.67 20.85 5.44
CA ASN A 314 21.73 20.34 6.81
C ASN A 314 21.63 18.81 6.87
N TYR A 315 22.77 18.14 7.06
CA TYR A 315 22.85 16.68 7.12
C TYR A 315 22.56 16.11 8.51
N ASP A 316 22.48 16.94 9.55
CA ASP A 316 22.53 16.48 10.95
C ASP A 316 21.17 15.98 11.50
N ASP A 317 20.05 16.16 10.78
CA ASP A 317 18.72 15.58 11.12
C ASP A 317 17.81 15.38 9.89
N VAL A 318 18.40 14.96 8.77
CA VAL A 318 17.68 14.81 7.49
C VAL A 318 16.53 13.80 7.55
N CYS A 319 16.62 12.81 8.45
CA CYS A 319 15.63 11.74 8.54
C CYS A 319 14.30 12.24 9.08
N ALA A 320 14.31 13.11 10.10
CA ALA A 320 13.09 13.71 10.62
C ALA A 320 12.65 14.92 9.78
N SER A 321 13.61 15.72 9.30
CA SER A 321 13.36 16.95 8.54
C SER A 321 14.53 17.32 7.61
N LEU A 322 14.41 16.89 6.35
CA LEU A 322 15.19 17.38 5.23
C LEU A 322 14.76 18.79 4.84
N THR A 323 15.76 19.63 4.58
CA THR A 323 15.60 21.02 4.15
C THR A 323 16.18 21.19 2.75
N CYS A 324 15.39 21.69 1.80
CA CYS A 324 15.87 22.01 0.45
C CYS A 324 16.07 23.53 0.28
N SER A 325 17.26 23.99 -0.15
CA SER A 325 17.59 25.43 -0.22
C SER A 325 18.34 25.89 -1.47
N SER A 326 18.01 27.10 -1.93
CA SER A 326 18.45 27.71 -3.19
C SER A 326 19.78 28.46 -3.11
N GLY A 327 20.35 28.63 -1.91
CA GLY A 327 21.49 29.50 -1.68
C GLY A 327 22.55 28.92 -0.74
N GLU A 328 23.62 29.70 -0.54
CA GLU A 328 24.75 29.39 0.35
C GLU A 328 24.34 29.32 1.84
N TYR A 329 23.20 29.94 2.17
CA TYR A 329 22.57 29.91 3.49
C TYR A 329 21.17 29.29 3.37
N CYS A 330 20.83 28.43 4.33
CA CYS A 330 19.59 27.65 4.32
C CYS A 330 18.35 28.45 4.77
N GLY A 331 18.10 29.58 4.10
CA GLY A 331 17.10 30.58 4.51
C GLY A 331 15.72 30.44 3.86
N GLN A 332 15.61 29.67 2.77
CA GLN A 332 14.33 29.33 2.13
C GLN A 332 14.25 27.81 2.06
N THR A 333 13.22 27.23 2.71
CA THR A 333 13.18 25.81 3.06
C THR A 333 11.80 25.22 2.81
N ILE A 334 11.73 24.17 2.01
CA ILE A 334 10.66 23.17 2.10
C ILE A 334 11.12 22.09 3.07
N LYS A 335 10.24 21.72 4.01
CA LYS A 335 10.50 20.71 5.04
C LYS A 335 9.71 19.44 4.76
N GLY A 336 10.39 18.32 4.85
CA GLY A 336 9.81 16.98 4.84
C GLY A 336 10.87 15.99 5.29
N PRO A 337 10.54 14.76 5.71
CA PRO A 337 11.59 13.79 6.03
C PRO A 337 12.35 13.37 4.76
N ALA A 338 13.62 13.00 4.93
CA ALA A 338 14.33 12.25 3.90
C ALA A 338 13.66 10.88 3.68
N ILE A 339 13.79 10.36 2.46
CA ILE A 339 13.23 9.05 2.11
C ILE A 339 13.98 7.95 2.86
N GLU A 340 13.30 6.84 3.18
CA GLU A 340 13.91 5.69 3.84
C GLU A 340 15.16 5.18 3.09
N GLY A 341 16.19 4.83 3.86
CA GLY A 341 17.49 4.45 3.33
C GLY A 341 18.39 5.63 2.92
N SER A 342 17.93 6.88 3.03
CA SER A 342 18.79 8.05 2.74
C SER A 342 19.99 8.10 3.67
N TRP A 343 21.14 8.54 3.15
CA TRP A 343 22.33 8.73 3.98
C TRP A 343 22.13 9.91 4.95
N CYS A 344 22.46 9.68 6.22
CA CYS A 344 22.31 10.69 7.29
C CYS A 344 23.57 10.83 8.17
N GLY A 345 24.63 10.07 7.86
CA GLY A 345 25.89 10.16 8.59
C GLY A 345 26.80 8.97 8.33
N SER A 346 28.05 9.11 8.74
CA SER A 346 29.04 8.04 8.76
C SER A 346 29.93 8.20 9.98
N ASN A 347 30.28 7.09 10.63
CA ASN A 347 31.47 7.02 11.48
C ASN A 347 32.54 6.13 10.81
N ASP A 348 33.75 6.09 11.36
CA ASP A 348 34.91 5.36 10.79
C ASP A 348 34.65 3.86 10.52
N THR A 349 33.54 3.30 11.01
CA THR A 349 33.23 1.85 10.96
C THR A 349 31.86 1.49 10.38
N ALA A 350 30.97 2.45 10.15
CA ALA A 350 29.60 2.19 9.70
C ALA A 350 28.94 3.38 9.02
N THR A 351 28.15 3.09 7.99
CA THR A 351 27.24 4.05 7.35
C THR A 351 25.92 4.10 8.10
N MET A 352 25.41 5.30 8.35
CA MET A 352 24.10 5.51 8.96
C MET A 352 23.09 5.92 7.89
N ARG A 353 21.87 5.38 8.00
CA ARG A 353 20.78 5.63 7.06
C ARG A 353 19.50 6.00 7.80
N CYS A 354 18.59 6.67 7.11
CA CYS A 354 17.28 6.96 7.63
C CYS A 354 16.42 5.70 7.71
N LYS A 355 15.83 5.48 8.89
CA LYS A 355 14.85 4.44 9.20
C LYS A 355 13.77 5.02 10.11
N TYR A 356 12.51 5.08 9.66
CA TYR A 356 11.37 5.63 10.41
C TYR A 356 11.65 7.04 10.96
N GLY A 357 12.25 7.89 10.13
CA GLY A 357 12.62 9.26 10.51
C GLY A 357 13.80 9.40 11.47
N LYS A 358 14.53 8.32 11.76
CA LYS A 358 15.73 8.34 12.62
C LYS A 358 16.98 7.96 11.84
N CYS A 359 18.11 8.56 12.20
CA CYS A 359 19.40 8.16 11.66
C CYS A 359 19.94 6.96 12.45
N VAL A 360 19.97 5.78 11.83
CA VAL A 360 20.36 4.52 12.49
C VAL A 360 21.54 3.86 11.78
N PHE A 361 22.29 3.01 12.50
CA PHE A 361 23.34 2.20 11.89
C PHE A 361 22.75 1.22 10.88
N PHE A 362 23.26 1.29 9.65
CA PHE A 362 22.89 0.36 8.60
C PHE A 362 23.96 -0.72 8.53
N PHE A 363 23.71 -1.86 9.17
CA PHE A 363 24.60 -3.01 9.06
C PHE A 363 24.34 -3.71 7.72
N ASP A 364 25.34 -3.69 6.85
CA ASP A 364 25.32 -4.25 5.49
C ASP A 364 25.36 -5.80 5.45
N ARG A 365 24.68 -6.48 6.38
CA ARG A 365 24.64 -7.94 6.43
C ARG A 365 23.24 -8.45 6.74
N LYS A 366 22.70 -9.24 5.80
CA LYS A 366 21.69 -10.31 5.99
C LYS A 366 21.15 -10.39 7.42
N PHE A 367 20.04 -9.72 7.69
CA PHE A 367 19.31 -9.86 8.95
C PHE A 367 17.82 -9.82 8.64
N ASP A 368 17.32 -11.00 8.24
CA ASP A 368 15.97 -11.43 8.60
C ASP A 368 15.94 -11.73 10.12
N GLU A 369 14.76 -11.71 10.72
CA GLU A 369 14.39 -12.21 12.06
C GLU A 369 14.54 -11.33 13.32
N TYR A 370 15.42 -10.33 13.44
CA TYR A 370 15.62 -9.66 14.75
C TYR A 370 14.79 -8.37 15.00
N ASP A 371 14.34 -7.66 13.98
CA ASP A 371 13.58 -6.41 14.16
C ASP A 371 12.08 -6.62 14.49
N ALA A 372 11.57 -7.85 14.32
CA ALA A 372 10.22 -8.22 14.77
C ALA A 372 10.07 -8.17 16.30
N ILE A 373 11.19 -8.24 17.05
CA ILE A 373 11.19 -8.26 18.52
C ILE A 373 10.90 -6.86 19.10
N ASP A 374 11.34 -5.78 18.45
CA ASP A 374 11.06 -4.41 18.94
C ASP A 374 9.59 -4.00 18.70
N GLY A 375 8.97 -4.48 17.62
CA GLY A 375 7.52 -4.38 17.40
C GLY A 375 6.72 -5.14 18.48
N MET A 376 7.18 -6.32 18.89
CA MET A 376 6.60 -7.06 20.03
C MET A 376 6.74 -6.31 21.36
N ILE A 377 7.81 -5.54 21.57
CA ILE A 377 8.00 -4.75 22.81
C ILE A 377 7.03 -3.58 22.88
N GLN A 378 6.66 -2.97 21.75
CA GLN A 378 5.56 -1.99 21.71
C GLN A 378 4.20 -2.66 21.97
N PHE A 379 3.96 -3.85 21.41
CA PHE A 379 2.75 -4.64 21.63
C PHE A 379 2.54 -5.05 23.11
N LEU A 380 3.63 -5.33 23.83
CA LEU A 380 3.57 -5.71 25.26
C LEU A 380 3.44 -4.51 26.21
N LYS A 381 3.82 -3.29 25.81
CA LYS A 381 3.68 -2.09 26.65
C LYS A 381 2.25 -1.55 26.69
N ILE A 382 1.42 -1.85 25.70
CA ILE A 382 0.00 -1.44 25.65
C ILE A 382 -0.88 -2.36 26.53
N ASN A 383 -0.36 -3.52 26.95
CA ASN A 383 -1.08 -4.50 27.80
C ASN A 383 -0.66 -4.44 29.29
N LYS A 384 -0.25 -3.27 29.80
CA LYS A 384 -0.06 -3.05 31.25
C LYS A 384 -0.87 -1.88 31.78
#